data_AF-A0A0C2CVT7-F1
#
_entry.id   AF-A0A0C2CVT7-F1
#
_cell.length_a   1.000
_cell.length_b   1.000
_cell.length_c   1.000
_cell.angle_alpha   90.00
_cell.angle_beta   90.00
_cell.angle_gamma   90.00
#
_symmetry.space_group_name_H-M   'P 1'
#
loop_
_entity.id
_entity.type
_entity.pdbx_description
1 polymer ?
#
loop_
_entity_poly.entity_id
_entity_poly.type
_entity_poly.pdbx_seq_one_letter_code
_entity_poly.pdbx_strand_id
1 'polypeptide(L)'
;MTRLRWVGLLALGLVAVASCGIDEGYDNNDLELAVRQKAKETCSCLFVMELPEEHCTAWTRVSPDVAAAKIDRERQRVSATALGLWSASAHFNGRTGCVLDN
;
A
#
# COMPACT_ATOMS: atom_id res chain seq x y z
N MET A 1 -22.19 51.60 -2.23
CA MET A 1 -22.72 50.35 -2.82
C MET A 1 -21.65 49.53 -3.56
N THR A 2 -20.67 50.14 -4.23
CA THR A 2 -19.57 49.44 -4.92
C THR A 2 -18.67 48.66 -3.97
N ARG A 3 -18.20 49.24 -2.86
CA ARG A 3 -17.28 48.56 -1.91
C ARG A 3 -17.82 47.25 -1.31
N LEU A 4 -19.13 47.14 -1.11
CA LEU A 4 -19.78 45.95 -0.55
C LEU A 4 -19.79 44.77 -1.53
N ARG A 5 -19.85 45.05 -2.85
CA ARG A 5 -19.78 44.04 -3.92
C ARG A 5 -18.37 43.44 -4.05
N TRP A 6 -17.33 44.23 -3.83
CA TRP A 6 -15.94 43.77 -3.86
C TRP A 6 -15.58 42.90 -2.66
N VAL A 7 -16.08 43.23 -1.47
CA VAL A 7 -15.92 42.40 -0.26
C VAL A 7 -16.64 41.06 -0.43
N GLY A 8 -17.85 41.05 -1.01
CA GLY A 8 -18.57 39.82 -1.30
C GLY A 8 -17.84 38.91 -2.30
N LEU A 9 -17.26 39.47 -3.37
CA LEU A 9 -16.49 38.72 -4.36
C LEU A 9 -15.17 38.18 -3.80
N LEU A 10 -14.47 38.94 -2.95
CA LEU A 10 -13.26 38.49 -2.26
C LEU A 10 -13.56 37.37 -1.26
N ALA A 11 -14.64 37.49 -0.50
CA ALA A 11 -15.07 36.46 0.43
C ALA A 11 -15.47 35.17 -0.31
N LEU A 12 -16.20 35.27 -1.43
CA LEU A 12 -16.56 34.11 -2.25
C LEU A 12 -15.33 33.45 -2.89
N GLY A 13 -14.35 34.25 -3.32
CA GLY A 13 -13.07 33.77 -3.82
C GLY A 13 -12.29 32.99 -2.75
N LEU A 14 -12.16 33.54 -1.54
CA LEU A 14 -11.47 32.88 -0.42
C LEU A 14 -12.14 31.56 -0.01
N VAL A 15 -13.48 31.50 0.00
CA VAL A 15 -14.22 30.26 0.26
C VAL A 15 -13.99 29.23 -0.86
N ALA A 16 -13.91 29.65 -2.12
CA ALA A 16 -13.63 28.76 -3.24
C ALA A 16 -12.20 28.17 -3.19
N VAL A 17 -11.19 28.94 -2.78
CA VAL A 17 -9.81 28.43 -2.62
C VAL A 17 -9.71 27.49 -1.42
N ALA A 18 -10.43 27.76 -0.33
CA ALA A 18 -10.49 26.87 0.83
C ALA A 18 -11.28 25.56 0.58
N SER A 19 -12.12 25.53 -0.45
CA SER A 19 -12.87 24.34 -0.87
C SER A 19 -12.06 23.38 -1.76
N CYS A 20 -10.87 23.78 -2.22
CA CYS A 20 -9.88 22.83 -2.70
C CYS A 20 -9.37 22.07 -1.47
N GLY A 21 -10.08 21.00 -1.12
CA GLY A 21 -9.66 20.06 -0.11
C GLY A 21 -8.21 19.70 -0.36
N ILE A 22 -7.38 19.91 0.65
CA ILE A 22 -6.06 19.30 0.70
C ILE A 22 -6.35 17.81 0.57
N ASP A 23 -5.98 17.24 -0.57
CA ASP A 23 -6.11 15.81 -0.83
C ASP A 23 -5.31 15.12 0.29
N GLU A 24 -6.01 14.51 1.24
CA GLU A 24 -5.41 13.62 2.24
C GLU A 24 -4.96 12.36 1.49
N GLY A 25 -3.89 12.50 0.70
CA GLY A 25 -3.26 11.39 0.02
C GLY A 25 -2.84 10.31 1.02
N TYR A 26 -2.66 9.09 0.53
CA TYR A 26 -2.16 8.02 1.38
C TYR A 26 -0.78 8.38 1.95
N ASP A 27 -0.60 8.21 3.27
CA ASP A 27 0.67 8.41 3.95
C ASP A 27 1.59 7.18 3.77
N ASN A 28 1.80 6.78 2.51
CA ASN A 28 2.73 5.74 2.12
C ASN A 28 3.38 6.07 0.78
N ASN A 29 4.59 5.55 0.58
CA ASN A 29 5.31 5.67 -0.70
C ASN A 29 5.22 4.36 -1.49
N ASP A 30 5.53 4.43 -2.79
CA ASP A 30 5.44 3.27 -3.69
C ASP A 30 6.27 2.06 -3.23
N LEU A 31 7.41 2.28 -2.58
CA LEU A 31 8.26 1.19 -2.09
C LEU A 31 7.64 0.50 -0.88
N GLU A 32 7.03 1.27 0.02
CA GLU A 32 6.24 0.73 1.13
C GLU A 32 5.06 -0.09 0.60
N LEU A 33 4.32 0.43 -0.38
CA LEU A 33 3.23 -0.29 -1.02
C LEU A 33 3.74 -1.58 -1.67
N ALA A 34 4.85 -1.52 -2.41
CA ALA A 34 5.44 -2.66 -3.10
C ALA A 34 5.82 -3.78 -2.13
N VAL A 35 6.49 -3.48 -1.00
CA VAL A 35 6.88 -4.52 -0.04
C VAL A 35 5.66 -5.09 0.70
N ARG A 36 4.67 -4.26 1.07
CA ARG A 36 3.45 -4.73 1.74
C ARG A 36 2.61 -5.61 0.82
N GLN A 37 2.45 -5.21 -0.45
CA GLN A 37 1.79 -6.02 -1.46
C GLN A 37 2.53 -7.33 -1.69
N LYS A 38 3.85 -7.28 -1.93
CA LYS A 38 4.66 -8.48 -2.18
C LYS A 38 4.53 -9.48 -1.03
N ALA A 39 4.71 -9.04 0.22
CA ALA A 39 4.59 -9.91 1.38
C ALA A 39 3.19 -10.55 1.49
N LYS A 40 2.12 -9.74 1.40
CA LYS A 40 0.74 -10.20 1.61
C LYS A 40 0.25 -11.11 0.48
N GLU A 41 0.54 -10.76 -0.76
CA GLU A 41 0.08 -11.53 -1.93
C GLU A 41 0.87 -12.83 -2.09
N THR A 42 2.19 -12.83 -1.83
CA THR A 42 2.97 -14.07 -1.85
C THR A 42 2.52 -15.00 -0.73
N CYS A 43 2.26 -14.47 0.47
CA CYS A 43 1.69 -15.25 1.58
C CYS A 43 0.33 -15.86 1.19
N SER A 44 -0.59 -15.04 0.65
CA SER A 44 -1.93 -15.52 0.29
C SER A 44 -1.88 -16.58 -0.80
N CYS A 45 -1.07 -16.37 -1.82
CA CYS A 45 -0.88 -17.34 -2.89
C CYS A 45 -0.36 -18.69 -2.37
N LEU A 46 0.60 -18.68 -1.43
CA LEU A 46 1.19 -19.90 -0.87
C LEU A 46 0.30 -20.61 0.14
N PHE A 47 -0.30 -19.89 1.08
CA PHE A 47 -0.91 -20.50 2.27
C PHE A 47 -2.44 -20.43 2.30
N VAL A 48 -3.05 -19.53 1.52
CA VAL A 48 -4.52 -19.46 1.37
C VAL A 48 -4.94 -20.20 0.11
N MET A 49 -4.26 -19.94 -1.00
CA MET A 49 -4.59 -20.53 -2.30
C MET A 49 -3.85 -21.85 -2.57
N GLU A 50 -2.86 -22.17 -1.73
CA GLU A 50 -2.07 -23.41 -1.81
C GLU A 50 -1.41 -23.62 -3.18
N LEU A 51 -1.00 -22.53 -3.84
CA LEU A 51 -0.34 -22.60 -5.15
C LEU A 51 1.16 -22.84 -5.01
N PRO A 52 1.80 -23.40 -6.06
CA PRO A 52 3.26 -23.57 -6.09
C PRO A 52 4.02 -22.25 -5.98
N GLU A 53 5.18 -22.30 -5.34
CA GLU A 53 6.03 -21.12 -5.10
C GLU A 53 6.47 -20.40 -6.37
N GLU A 54 6.78 -21.16 -7.43
CA GLU A 54 7.13 -20.60 -8.73
C GLU A 54 5.98 -19.75 -9.28
N HIS A 55 4.74 -20.25 -9.19
CA HIS A 55 3.55 -19.52 -9.60
C HIS A 55 3.38 -18.25 -8.78
N CYS A 56 3.51 -18.34 -7.45
CA CYS A 56 3.39 -17.19 -6.57
C CYS A 56 4.47 -16.14 -6.82
N THR A 57 5.68 -16.57 -7.15
CA THR A 57 6.80 -15.66 -7.49
C THR A 57 6.51 -14.91 -8.78
N ALA A 58 6.02 -15.59 -9.82
CA ALA A 58 5.64 -14.98 -11.09
C ALA A 58 4.42 -14.06 -10.95
N TRP A 59 3.39 -14.51 -10.23
CA TRP A 59 2.14 -13.78 -10.01
C TRP A 59 2.36 -12.46 -9.26
N THR A 60 3.22 -12.47 -8.24
CA THR A 60 3.48 -11.31 -7.40
C THR A 60 4.58 -10.39 -7.95
N ARG A 61 4.97 -10.59 -9.21
CA ARG A 61 5.95 -9.75 -9.89
C ARG A 61 5.25 -8.51 -10.46
N VAL A 62 5.41 -7.37 -9.78
CA VAL A 62 4.97 -6.06 -10.25
C VAL A 62 6.09 -5.34 -11.00
N SER A 63 5.74 -4.43 -11.90
CA SER A 63 6.71 -3.59 -12.63
C SER A 63 6.73 -2.18 -12.03
N PRO A 64 7.89 -1.64 -11.59
CA PRO A 64 9.20 -2.30 -11.58
C PRO A 64 9.32 -3.35 -10.47
N ASP A 65 10.08 -4.43 -10.74
CA ASP A 65 10.25 -5.57 -9.84
C ASP A 65 11.30 -5.29 -8.76
N VAL A 66 10.95 -4.41 -7.82
CA VAL A 66 11.86 -3.87 -6.79
C VAL A 66 11.77 -4.57 -5.43
N ALA A 67 10.68 -5.31 -5.18
CA ALA A 67 10.42 -5.98 -3.91
C ALA A 67 10.70 -7.49 -4.03
N ALA A 68 11.68 -7.97 -3.26
CA ALA A 68 12.03 -9.40 -3.18
C ALA A 68 11.36 -10.03 -1.94
N ALA A 69 10.82 -11.24 -2.09
CA ALA A 69 10.18 -11.99 -1.01
C ALA A 69 11.10 -13.10 -0.47
N LYS A 70 10.99 -13.37 0.84
CA LYS A 70 11.59 -14.52 1.54
C LYS A 70 10.49 -15.27 2.26
N ILE A 71 10.43 -16.58 2.05
CA ILE A 71 9.36 -17.45 2.55
C ILE A 71 9.88 -18.29 3.72
N ASP A 72 9.16 -18.24 4.85
CA ASP A 72 9.31 -19.12 6.01
C ASP A 72 8.10 -20.06 6.06
N ARG A 73 8.27 -21.29 5.58
CA ARG A 73 7.19 -22.28 5.52
C ARG A 73 6.81 -22.83 6.88
N GLU A 74 7.76 -22.95 7.80
CA GLU A 74 7.51 -23.46 9.15
C GLU A 74 6.59 -22.52 9.94
N ARG A 75 6.82 -21.21 9.80
CA ARG A 75 6.00 -20.18 10.46
C ARG A 75 4.86 -19.64 9.58
N GLN A 76 4.69 -20.18 8.38
CA GLN A 76 3.75 -19.70 7.36
C GLN A 76 3.78 -18.18 7.19
N ARG A 77 4.99 -17.64 7.05
CA ARG A 77 5.28 -16.20 7.00
C ARG A 77 6.07 -15.86 5.74
N VAL A 78 5.79 -14.69 5.18
CA VAL A 78 6.55 -14.11 4.07
C VAL A 78 7.04 -12.74 4.46
N SER A 79 8.32 -12.48 4.28
CA SER A 79 8.92 -11.15 4.43
C SER A 79 9.29 -10.61 3.05
N ALA A 80 9.11 -9.31 2.82
CA ALA A 80 9.55 -8.65 1.60
C ALA A 80 10.45 -7.45 1.91
N THR A 81 11.40 -7.17 1.02
CA THR A 81 12.33 -6.05 1.13
C THR A 81 12.52 -5.38 -0.23
N ALA A 82 12.58 -4.06 -0.24
CA ALA A 82 12.94 -3.26 -1.40
C ALA A 82 14.08 -2.30 -1.04
N LEU A 83 15.09 -2.24 -1.91
CA LEU A 83 16.27 -1.36 -1.78
C LEU A 83 17.00 -1.40 -0.42
N GLY A 84 16.79 -2.46 0.38
CA GLY A 84 17.37 -2.62 1.71
C GLY A 84 16.81 -1.71 2.81
N LEU A 85 15.93 -0.75 2.49
CA LEU A 85 15.40 0.24 3.44
C LEU A 85 13.93 0.01 3.77
N TRP A 86 13.15 -0.52 2.83
CA TRP A 86 11.74 -0.82 3.04
C TRP A 86 11.57 -2.30 3.28
N SER A 87 10.77 -2.65 4.29
CA SER A 87 10.42 -4.04 4.55
C SER A 87 9.01 -4.15 5.08
N ALA A 88 8.39 -5.29 4.80
CA ALA A 88 7.12 -5.69 5.39
C ALA A 88 7.12 -7.20 5.56
N SER A 89 6.25 -7.70 6.44
CA SER A 89 6.01 -9.14 6.58
C SER A 89 4.51 -9.41 6.64
N ALA A 90 4.13 -10.61 6.25
CA ALA A 90 2.78 -11.13 6.42
C ALA A 90 2.84 -12.58 6.90
N HIS A 91 1.90 -12.97 7.75
CA HIS A 91 1.75 -14.36 8.20
C HIS A 91 0.33 -14.88 7.97
N PHE A 92 0.22 -16.16 7.68
CA PHE A 92 -1.06 -16.85 7.61
C PHE A 92 -1.57 -17.12 9.03
N ASN A 93 -2.80 -16.70 9.33
CA ASN A 93 -3.37 -16.86 10.67
C ASN A 93 -4.45 -17.96 10.78
N GLY A 94 -4.68 -18.73 9.72
CA GLY A 94 -5.66 -19.84 9.70
C GLY A 94 -7.15 -19.44 9.71
N ARG A 95 -7.50 -18.16 9.92
CA ARG A 95 -8.90 -17.69 10.02
C ARG A 95 -9.27 -16.64 8.98
N THR A 96 -8.54 -15.53 8.92
CA THR A 96 -8.77 -14.41 8.00
C THR A 96 -7.83 -14.40 6.81
N GLY A 97 -6.95 -15.40 6.70
CA GLY A 97 -5.96 -15.49 5.63
C GLY A 97 -4.61 -14.90 6.05
N CYS A 98 -3.92 -14.28 5.10
CA CYS A 98 -2.65 -13.61 5.37
C CYS A 98 -2.85 -12.18 5.86
N VAL A 99 -2.28 -11.88 7.02
CA VAL A 99 -2.32 -10.56 7.65
C VAL A 99 -0.93 -9.94 7.63
N LEU A 100 -0.86 -8.63 7.43
CA LEU A 100 0.39 -7.89 7.56
C LEU A 100 0.80 -7.84 9.03
N ASP A 101 2.09 -8.05 9.29
CA ASP A 101 2.69 -7.75 10.58
C ASP A 101 2.78 -6.23 10.73
N ASN A 102 2.33 -5.72 11.88
CA ASN A 102 2.43 -4.29 12.22
C ASN A 102 3.86 -3.87 12.50
#